data_AF-A0A7G9LZ66-F1
#
_entry.id   AF-A0A7G9LZ66-F1
#
_cell.length_a   1.000
_cell.length_b   1.000
_cell.length_c   1.000
_cell.angle_alpha   90.00
_cell.angle_beta   90.00
_cell.angle_gamma   90.00
#
_symmetry.space_group_name_H-M   'P 1'
#
loop_
_entity.id
_entity.type
_entity.pdbx_description
1 polymer ?
#
loop_
_entity_poly.entity_id
_entity_poly.type
_entity_poly.pdbx_seq_one_letter_code
_entity_poly.pdbx_strand_id
1 'polypeptide(L)'
;MENKEKTKNIPSRSNLIKIKNASVDFFRKYIFSKAFFIFFNILAILISSSIIILNLFSIRFNPFPKETLTLFVLIAVFSVFITLLIGINTLLAIQDKKSILNNNIQRAQEIIDTISEKDDLDNEDVEAINEILN
;
A
#
# COMPACT_ATOMS: atom_id res chain seq x y z
N MET A 1 36.66 -31.19 -30.99
CA MET A 1 36.55 -29.95 -30.19
C MET A 1 35.47 -29.11 -30.82
N GLU A 2 34.22 -29.32 -30.41
CA GLU A 2 33.06 -28.63 -30.99
C GLU A 2 32.62 -27.56 -30.00
N ASN A 3 32.86 -26.30 -30.39
CA ASN A 3 32.63 -25.12 -29.56
C ASN A 3 31.15 -24.76 -29.69
N LYS A 4 30.31 -25.24 -28.77
CA LYS A 4 28.90 -24.84 -28.69
C LYS A 4 28.83 -23.40 -28.19
N GLU A 5 28.64 -22.48 -29.14
CA GLU A 5 28.30 -21.09 -28.86
C GLU A 5 27.11 -21.01 -27.89
N LYS A 6 27.35 -20.41 -26.72
CA LYS A 6 26.30 -19.93 -25.83
C LYS A 6 25.58 -18.77 -26.52
N THR A 7 24.53 -19.07 -27.26
CA THR A 7 23.58 -18.06 -27.72
C THR A 7 22.84 -17.52 -26.50
N LYS A 8 23.32 -16.41 -25.96
CA LYS A 8 22.57 -15.59 -25.01
C LYS A 8 21.22 -15.27 -25.65
N ASN A 9 20.14 -15.76 -25.04
CA ASN A 9 18.77 -15.48 -25.45
C ASN A 9 18.49 -13.99 -25.20
N ILE A 10 18.84 -13.13 -26.16
CA ILE A 10 18.59 -11.69 -26.07
C ILE A 10 17.07 -11.50 -26.19
N PRO A 11 16.40 -10.88 -25.20
CA PRO A 11 14.96 -10.68 -25.26
C PRO A 11 14.61 -9.87 -26.50
N SER A 12 13.62 -10.36 -27.25
CA SER A 12 13.19 -9.71 -28.49
C SER A 12 12.77 -8.25 -28.22
N ARG A 13 12.98 -7.38 -29.21
CA ARG A 13 12.68 -5.94 -29.10
C ARG A 13 11.22 -5.67 -28.72
N SER A 14 10.30 -6.55 -29.08
CA SER A 14 8.87 -6.48 -28.71
C SER A 14 8.64 -6.78 -27.22
N ASN A 15 9.38 -7.72 -26.64
CA ASN A 15 9.30 -8.04 -25.21
C ASN A 15 9.83 -6.88 -24.35
N LEU A 16 10.91 -6.21 -24.79
CA LEU A 16 11.44 -5.02 -24.11
C LEU A 16 10.45 -3.84 -24.11
N ILE A 17 9.71 -3.65 -25.20
CA ILE A 17 8.67 -2.61 -25.31
C ILE A 17 7.49 -2.94 -24.39
N LYS A 18 7.05 -4.21 -24.32
CA LYS A 18 5.98 -4.63 -23.41
C LYS A 18 6.36 -4.41 -21.94
N ILE A 19 7.57 -4.80 -21.54
CA ILE A 19 8.08 -4.59 -20.18
C ILE A 19 8.14 -3.09 -19.84
N LYS A 20 8.61 -2.26 -20.77
CA LYS A 20 8.67 -0.81 -20.58
C LYS A 20 7.28 -0.17 -20.46
N ASN A 21 6.32 -0.62 -21.24
CA ASN A 21 4.95 -0.10 -21.16
C ASN A 21 4.27 -0.53 -19.86
N ALA A 22 4.41 -1.80 -19.47
CA ALA A 22 3.90 -2.31 -18.20
C ALA A 22 4.50 -1.54 -17.02
N SER A 23 5.82 -1.30 -17.00
CA SER A 23 6.47 -0.58 -15.90
C SER A 23 5.98 0.87 -15.76
N VAL A 24 5.72 1.56 -16.87
CA VAL A 24 5.14 2.92 -16.87
C VAL A 24 3.71 2.91 -16.30
N ASP A 25 2.89 1.93 -16.70
CA ASP A 25 1.53 1.79 -16.19
C ASP A 25 1.49 1.48 -14.69
N PHE A 26 2.36 0.57 -14.22
CA PHE A 26 2.53 0.30 -12.79
C PHE A 26 2.96 1.55 -12.03
N PHE A 27 3.95 2.29 -12.55
CA PHE A 27 4.46 3.49 -11.90
C PHE A 27 3.39 4.58 -11.79
N ARG A 28 2.56 4.75 -12.83
CA ARG A 28 1.45 5.71 -12.83
C ARG A 28 0.38 5.33 -11.82
N LYS A 29 -0.03 4.05 -11.78
CA LYS A 29 -1.00 3.55 -10.77
C LYS A 29 -0.46 3.71 -9.35
N TYR A 30 0.82 3.40 -9.14
CA TYR A 30 1.47 3.56 -7.85
C TYR A 30 1.51 5.03 -7.40
N ILE A 31 1.90 5.96 -8.29
CA ILE A 31 1.89 7.39 -7.97
C ILE A 31 0.49 7.88 -7.63
N PHE A 32 -0.52 7.50 -8.42
CA PHE A 32 -1.89 7.92 -8.17
C PHE A 32 -2.41 7.39 -6.82
N SER A 33 -2.17 6.10 -6.53
CA SER A 33 -2.54 5.49 -5.25
C SER A 33 -1.83 6.17 -4.08
N LYS A 34 -0.52 6.44 -4.22
CA LYS A 34 0.28 7.10 -3.19
C LYS A 34 -0.15 8.55 -2.96
N ALA A 35 -0.41 9.29 -4.03
CA ALA A 35 -0.90 10.67 -3.95
C ALA A 35 -2.28 10.72 -3.27
N PHE A 36 -3.18 9.82 -3.64
CA PHE A 36 -4.50 9.70 -3.00
C PHE A 36 -4.35 9.37 -1.52
N PHE A 37 -3.52 8.39 -1.17
CA PHE A 37 -3.27 8.03 0.24
C PHE A 37 -2.74 9.23 1.05
N ILE A 38 -1.75 9.97 0.53
CA ILE A 38 -1.20 11.15 1.19
C ILE A 38 -2.28 12.23 1.33
N PHE A 39 -3.06 12.49 0.28
CA PHE A 39 -4.16 13.46 0.30
C PHE A 39 -5.19 13.13 1.38
N PHE A 40 -5.62 11.88 1.50
CA PHE A 40 -6.58 11.47 2.53
C PHE A 40 -6.02 11.60 3.95
N ASN A 41 -4.74 11.31 4.15
CA ASN A 41 -4.11 11.52 5.45
C ASN A 41 -4.07 13.02 5.83
N ILE A 42 -3.69 13.88 4.89
CA ILE A 42 -3.70 15.34 5.09
C ILE A 42 -5.12 15.83 5.38
N LEU A 43 -6.10 15.37 4.60
CA LEU A 43 -7.51 15.70 4.80
C LEU A 43 -8.02 15.25 6.17
N ALA A 44 -7.65 14.03 6.61
CA ALA A 44 -8.02 13.52 7.92
C ALA A 44 -7.45 14.39 9.06
N ILE A 45 -6.20 14.84 8.93
CA ILE A 45 -5.57 15.78 9.88
C ILE A 45 -6.35 17.11 9.91
N LEU A 46 -6.70 17.66 8.75
CA LEU A 46 -7.48 18.91 8.65
C LEU A 46 -8.86 18.78 9.26
N ILE A 47 -9.56 17.66 9.04
CA ILE A 47 -10.88 17.38 9.63
C ILE A 47 -10.75 17.26 11.15
N SER A 48 -9.79 16.47 11.64
CA SER A 48 -9.55 16.29 13.07
C SER A 48 -9.25 17.62 13.78
N SER A 49 -8.37 18.44 13.20
CA SER A 49 -8.07 19.78 13.71
C SER A 49 -9.30 20.69 13.69
N SER A 50 -10.08 20.67 12.60
CA SER A 50 -11.32 21.44 12.49
C SER A 50 -12.34 21.06 13.55
N ILE A 51 -12.50 19.75 13.85
CA ILE A 51 -13.40 19.27 14.90
C ILE A 51 -12.99 19.81 16.28
N ILE A 52 -11.68 19.82 16.58
CA ILE A 52 -11.17 20.37 17.84
C ILE A 52 -11.49 21.87 17.93
N ILE A 53 -11.22 22.63 16.87
CA ILE A 53 -11.49 24.07 16.81
C ILE A 53 -12.98 24.35 16.95
N LEU A 54 -13.84 23.62 16.24
CA LEU A 54 -15.30 23.77 16.32
C LEU A 54 -15.83 23.45 17.72
N ASN A 55 -15.31 22.41 18.38
CA ASN A 55 -15.70 22.08 19.75
C ASN A 55 -15.31 23.18 20.73
N LEU A 56 -14.07 23.70 20.63
CA LEU A 56 -13.60 24.83 21.45
C LEU A 56 -14.44 26.10 21.21
N PHE A 57 -14.75 26.40 19.95
CA PHE A 57 -15.58 27.54 19.58
C PHE A 57 -17.00 27.39 20.14
N SER A 58 -17.57 26.18 20.02
CA SER A 58 -18.90 25.85 20.52
C SER A 58 -19.00 25.97 22.04
N ILE A 59 -17.93 25.65 22.78
CA ILE A 59 -17.87 25.86 24.23
C ILE A 59 -17.75 27.35 24.57
N ARG A 60 -16.91 28.10 23.85
CA ARG A 60 -16.61 29.52 24.16
C ARG A 60 -17.79 30.45 23.91
N PHE A 61 -18.50 30.25 22.79
CA PHE A 61 -19.58 31.14 22.36
C PHE A 61 -20.96 30.55 22.63
N ASN A 62 -21.05 29.59 23.56
CA ASN A 62 -22.30 28.93 23.90
C ASN A 62 -23.23 29.89 24.68
N PRO A 63 -24.43 30.22 24.15
CA PRO A 63 -25.41 30.97 24.91
C PRO A 63 -26.06 30.16 26.04
N PHE A 64 -26.04 28.81 25.95
CA PHE A 64 -26.66 27.90 26.93
C PHE A 64 -25.68 26.85 27.46
N PRO A 65 -24.60 27.26 28.16
CA PRO A 65 -23.54 26.37 28.62
C PRO A 65 -24.02 25.30 29.61
N LYS A 66 -25.06 25.57 30.41
CA LYS A 66 -25.54 24.62 31.41
C LYS A 66 -26.20 23.37 30.79
N GLU A 67 -26.72 23.48 29.58
CA GLU A 67 -27.51 22.42 28.94
C GLU A 67 -26.68 21.63 27.91
N THR A 68 -25.80 22.31 27.17
CA THR A 68 -25.13 21.70 26.00
C THR A 68 -23.64 21.42 26.20
N LEU A 69 -23.00 21.94 27.26
CA LEU A 69 -21.57 21.71 27.53
C LEU A 69 -21.25 20.23 27.71
N THR A 70 -22.07 19.48 28.45
CA THR A 70 -21.90 18.05 28.65
C THR A 70 -21.87 17.29 27.33
N LEU A 71 -22.73 17.69 26.38
CA LEU A 71 -22.85 17.06 25.07
C LEU A 71 -21.63 17.37 24.18
N PHE A 72 -21.13 18.60 24.20
CA PHE A 72 -19.89 18.96 23.48
C PHE A 72 -18.65 18.25 24.04
N VAL A 73 -18.54 18.14 25.37
CA VAL A 73 -17.45 17.38 26.00
C VAL A 73 -17.51 15.91 25.59
N LEU A 74 -18.71 15.30 25.59
CA LEU A 74 -18.91 13.93 25.14
C LEU A 74 -18.49 13.72 23.69
N ILE A 75 -18.88 14.62 22.78
CA ILE A 75 -18.49 14.57 21.36
C ILE A 75 -16.97 14.68 21.21
N ALA A 76 -16.33 15.58 21.96
CA ALA A 76 -14.87 15.74 21.92
C ALA A 76 -14.14 14.47 22.37
N VAL A 77 -14.58 13.86 23.48
CA VAL A 77 -14.02 12.61 24.00
C VAL A 77 -14.21 11.47 22.99
N PHE A 78 -15.40 11.31 22.44
CA PHE A 78 -15.68 10.30 21.43
C PHE A 78 -14.84 10.50 20.16
N SER A 79 -14.69 11.75 19.71
CA SER A 79 -13.88 12.07 18.54
C SER A 79 -12.42 11.63 18.73
N VAL A 80 -11.82 11.94 19.89
CA VAL A 80 -10.44 11.52 20.20
C VAL A 80 -10.33 10.00 20.21
N PHE A 81 -11.30 9.31 20.82
CA PHE A 81 -11.31 7.85 20.88
C PHE A 81 -11.43 7.20 19.49
N ILE A 82 -12.33 7.72 18.64
CA ILE A 82 -12.49 7.26 17.26
C ILE A 82 -11.21 7.50 16.46
N THR A 83 -10.59 8.68 16.58
CA THR A 83 -9.32 8.98 15.90
C THR A 83 -8.21 8.02 16.33
N LEU A 84 -8.13 7.69 17.62
CA LEU A 84 -7.17 6.71 18.13
C LEU A 84 -7.39 5.32 17.52
N LEU A 85 -8.64 4.83 17.50
CA LEU A 85 -8.97 3.53 16.92
C LEU A 85 -8.65 3.46 15.41
N ILE A 86 -8.95 4.53 14.66
CA ILE A 86 -8.59 4.62 13.25
C ILE A 86 -7.06 4.56 13.07
N GLY A 87 -6.31 5.22 13.94
CA GLY A 87 -4.84 5.17 13.94
C GLY A 87 -4.30 3.76 14.16
N ILE A 88 -4.82 3.03 15.15
CA ILE A 88 -4.44 1.64 15.43
C ILE A 88 -4.77 0.73 14.24
N ASN A 89 -6.00 0.80 13.73
CA ASN A 89 -6.42 -0.01 12.59
C ASN A 89 -5.57 0.25 11.35
N THR A 90 -5.21 1.52 11.09
CA THR A 90 -4.33 1.88 9.98
C THR A 90 -2.93 1.28 10.17
N LEU A 91 -2.39 1.30 11.39
CA LEU A 91 -1.08 0.74 11.70
C LEU A 91 -1.06 -0.79 11.51
N LEU A 92 -2.10 -1.49 11.99
CA LEU A 92 -2.24 -2.94 11.80
C LEU A 92 -2.38 -3.30 10.31
N ALA A 93 -3.22 -2.58 9.56
CA ALA A 93 -3.38 -2.82 8.12
C ALA A 93 -2.08 -2.59 7.32
N ILE A 94 -1.24 -1.64 7.73
CA ILE A 94 0.09 -1.43 7.13
C ILE A 94 1.02 -2.60 7.46
N GLN A 95 1.00 -3.11 8.69
CA GLN A 95 1.79 -4.28 9.08
C GLN A 95 1.41 -5.52 8.27
N ASP A 96 0.11 -5.79 8.11
CA ASP A 96 -0.38 -6.93 7.34
C ASP A 96 0.05 -6.84 5.87
N LYS A 97 -0.14 -5.67 5.24
CA LYS A 97 0.29 -5.43 3.85
C LYS A 97 1.79 -5.58 3.69
N LYS A 98 2.59 -5.11 4.65
CA LYS A 98 4.04 -5.28 4.65
C LYS A 98 4.44 -6.75 4.76
N SER A 99 3.75 -7.53 5.60
CA SER A 99 3.99 -8.96 5.74
C SER A 99 3.70 -9.72 4.45
N ILE A 100 2.56 -9.44 3.81
CA ILE A 100 2.20 -10.06 2.52
C ILE A 100 3.23 -9.72 1.45
N LEU A 101 3.65 -8.45 1.36
CA LEU A 101 4.66 -8.03 0.39
C LEU A 101 6.00 -8.74 0.62
N ASN A 102 6.44 -8.87 1.86
CA ASN A 102 7.67 -9.58 2.21
C ASN A 102 7.58 -11.07 1.84
N ASN A 103 6.45 -11.73 2.13
CA ASN A 103 6.23 -13.13 1.74
C ASN A 103 6.29 -13.31 0.22
N ASN A 104 5.69 -12.39 -0.55
CA ASN A 104 5.72 -12.45 -2.01
C ASN A 104 7.13 -12.22 -2.56
N ILE A 105 7.90 -11.29 -1.98
CA ILE A 105 9.31 -11.08 -2.34
C ILE A 105 10.13 -12.34 -2.04
N GLN A 106 9.91 -12.96 -0.88
CA GLN A 106 10.65 -14.16 -0.48
C GLN A 106 10.34 -15.34 -1.39
N ARG A 107 9.07 -15.60 -1.70
CA ARG A 107 8.66 -16.62 -2.68
C ARG A 107 9.24 -16.35 -4.07
N ALA A 108 9.22 -15.10 -4.52
CA ALA A 108 9.82 -14.74 -5.80
C ALA A 108 11.33 -15.01 -5.82
N GLN A 109 12.04 -14.74 -4.72
CA GLN A 109 13.46 -15.05 -4.59
C GLN A 109 13.71 -16.56 -4.59
N GLU A 110 12.91 -17.34 -3.87
CA GLU A 110 13.01 -18.82 -3.85
C GLU A 110 12.84 -19.42 -5.26
N ILE A 111 11.89 -18.89 -6.05
CA ILE A 111 11.70 -19.30 -7.44
C ILE A 111 12.92 -18.90 -8.29
N ILE A 112 13.43 -17.66 -8.15
CA ILE A 112 14.62 -17.21 -8.88
C ILE A 112 15.83 -18.12 -8.59
N ASP A 113 16.02 -18.50 -7.33
CA ASP A 113 17.13 -19.36 -6.90
C ASP A 113 16.95 -20.78 -7.47
N THR A 114 15.73 -21.34 -7.41
CA THR A 114 15.39 -22.65 -7.98
C THR A 114 15.62 -22.71 -9.49
N ILE A 115 15.23 -21.65 -10.20
CA ILE A 115 15.43 -21.51 -11.65
C ILE A 115 16.92 -21.33 -11.99
N SER A 116 17.68 -20.66 -11.13
CA SER A 116 19.11 -20.43 -11.35
C SER A 116 19.95 -21.69 -11.15
N GLU A 117 19.47 -22.66 -10.37
CA GLU A 117 20.13 -23.96 -10.15
C GLU A 117 19.72 -25.05 -11.15
N LYS A 118 18.55 -24.93 -11.80
CA LYS A 118 18.07 -25.88 -12.83
C LYS A 118 18.57 -25.49 -14.23
N ASP A 119 19.12 -26.48 -14.95
CA ASP A 119 19.59 -26.31 -16.35
C ASP A 119 18.43 -26.33 -17.37
N ASP A 120 17.26 -26.90 -17.00
CA ASP A 120 16.02 -26.93 -17.78
C ASP A 120 14.79 -26.66 -16.89
N LEU A 121 13.82 -25.89 -17.42
CA LEU A 121 12.58 -25.50 -16.72
C LEU A 121 11.42 -26.47 -17.05
N ASP A 122 10.72 -26.94 -16.02
CA ASP A 122 9.49 -27.73 -16.13
C ASP A 122 8.27 -26.80 -16.34
N ASN A 123 7.19 -27.32 -16.92
CA ASN A 123 5.87 -26.71 -16.87
C ASN A 123 5.41 -26.40 -15.43
N GLU A 124 5.80 -27.20 -14.44
CA GLU A 124 5.52 -26.95 -13.02
C GLU A 124 6.22 -25.67 -12.52
N ASP A 125 7.44 -25.40 -13.00
CA ASP A 125 8.17 -24.16 -12.70
C ASP A 125 7.51 -22.94 -13.39
N VAL A 126 6.95 -23.13 -14.59
CA VAL A 126 6.20 -22.09 -15.33
C VAL A 126 4.87 -21.75 -14.65
N GLU A 127 4.20 -22.74 -14.08
CA GLU A 127 2.95 -22.56 -13.35
C GLU A 127 3.17 -21.79 -12.04
N ALA A 128 4.23 -22.13 -11.30
CA ALA A 128 4.63 -21.41 -10.10
C ALA A 128 4.96 -19.93 -10.36
N ILE A 129 5.60 -19.60 -11.50
CA ILE A 129 5.86 -18.21 -11.91
C ILE A 129 4.56 -17.46 -12.20
N ASN A 130 3.61 -18.12 -12.87
CA ASN A 130 2.30 -17.53 -13.20
C ASN A 130 1.43 -17.29 -11.95
N GLU A 131 1.57 -18.12 -10.92
CA GLU A 131 0.86 -17.95 -9.65
C GLU A 131 1.31 -16.69 -8.88
N ILE A 132 2.58 -16.30 -9.00
CA ILE A 132 3.10 -15.08 -8.34
C ILE A 132 2.79 -13.80 -9.15
N LEU A 133 2.64 -13.92 -10.47
CA LEU A 133 2.39 -12.78 -11.37
C LEU A 133 0.91 -12.33 -11.42
N ASN A 134 -0.03 -13.21 -11.06
CA ASN A 134 -1.47 -12.92 -10.98
C ASN A 134 -1.91 -12.56 -9.56
#